data_AF-A0A4T0WG92-F1
#
_entry.id   AF-A0A4T0WG92-F1
#
_cell.length_a   1.000
_cell.length_b   1.000
_cell.length_c   1.000
_cell.angle_alpha   90.00
_cell.angle_beta   90.00
_cell.angle_gamma   90.00
#
_symmetry.space_group_name_H-M   'P 1'
#
loop_
_entity.id
_entity.type
_entity.pdbx_description
1 polymer ?
#
loop_
_entity_poly.entity_id
_entity_poly.type
_entity_poly.pdbx_seq_one_letter_code
_entity_poly.pdbx_strand_id
1 'polypeptide(L)'
;MWRRYHLLTPTNAVFDADQTRPEHKRSWSVLALGLGAVLASILLATSVASLLQISNHHARHDVIPARQSLHSCGPTAATARERGCHFDHMSASWVQTDCFDKELMHEYVHAGFHERNWTFWRDEDGKAGTRMSKDEILSGEWEVIWASGDYHYAHCAYFWEKQWRQFRAGGLVVTLDSRIRFPHHTKHCIDFVRAPNITYIQGKASSMIHQRFGLLECVIGPM
;
A
#
# COMPACT_ATOMS: atom_id res chain seq x y z
N MET A 1 127.44 13.21 14.83
CA MET A 1 127.58 11.85 14.25
C MET A 1 126.55 10.95 14.90
N TRP A 2 125.93 10.07 14.12
CA TRP A 2 124.59 9.49 14.28
C TRP A 2 124.42 8.42 15.38
N ARG A 3 123.23 8.37 16.02
CA ARG A 3 122.22 7.29 15.92
C ARG A 3 121.22 7.37 17.09
N ARG A 4 119.93 7.57 16.78
CA ARG A 4 118.81 7.27 17.69
C ARG A 4 118.21 5.93 17.29
N TYR A 5 117.95 5.11 18.30
CA TYR A 5 117.36 3.78 18.19
C TYR A 5 115.83 3.87 18.08
N HIS A 6 115.25 2.98 17.27
CA HIS A 6 113.82 2.70 17.20
C HIS A 6 113.40 1.73 18.31
N LEU A 7 112.23 1.94 18.91
CA LEU A 7 111.43 0.93 19.59
C LEU A 7 109.94 1.19 19.31
N LEU A 8 109.20 0.10 19.08
CA LEU A 8 107.85 0.03 18.48
C LEU A 8 106.72 -0.02 19.54
N THR A 9 105.62 0.72 19.25
CA THR A 9 104.17 0.44 19.48
C THR A 9 103.64 0.27 20.93
N PRO A 10 102.35 0.55 21.26
CA PRO A 10 101.15 0.37 20.40
C PRO A 10 100.07 1.47 20.42
N THR A 11 99.18 1.31 19.43
CA THR A 11 98.00 2.09 19.07
C THR A 11 96.88 2.04 20.11
N ASN A 12 96.33 3.19 20.47
CA ASN A 12 95.02 3.31 21.13
C ASN A 12 94.02 3.93 20.15
N ALA A 13 93.24 3.07 19.51
CA ALA A 13 91.97 3.44 18.91
C ALA A 13 90.91 3.40 20.01
N VAL A 14 90.30 4.55 20.31
CA VAL A 14 89.11 4.61 21.17
C VAL A 14 87.90 4.28 20.31
N PHE A 15 87.20 3.23 20.73
CA PHE A 15 85.91 2.76 20.23
C PHE A 15 84.88 3.89 20.24
N ASP A 16 84.29 4.17 19.07
CA ASP A 16 83.02 4.87 18.97
C ASP A 16 81.90 3.84 19.19
N ALA A 17 81.09 4.03 20.23
CA ALA A 17 79.99 3.14 20.54
C ALA A 17 78.86 3.39 19.52
N ASP A 18 78.82 2.59 18.45
CA ASP A 18 77.73 2.55 17.51
C ASP A 18 76.41 2.25 18.23
N GLN A 19 75.59 3.29 18.31
CA GLN A 19 74.27 3.28 18.88
C GLN A 19 73.30 2.70 17.84
N THR A 20 73.30 1.38 17.63
CA THR A 20 72.32 0.74 16.73
C THR A 20 70.90 0.85 17.31
N ARG A 21 70.19 1.91 16.94
CA ARG A 21 68.75 2.08 17.16
C ARG A 21 68.00 1.18 16.15
N PRO A 22 66.92 0.48 16.54
CA PRO A 22 66.32 -0.56 15.69
C PRO A 22 65.50 0.05 14.54
N GLU A 23 66.06 0.10 13.33
CA GLU A 23 65.33 0.52 12.13
C GLU A 23 64.17 -0.42 11.74
N HIS A 24 64.23 -1.68 12.18
CA HIS A 24 63.25 -2.70 11.80
C HIS A 24 61.82 -2.41 12.29
N LYS A 25 61.61 -1.78 13.46
CA LYS A 25 60.25 -1.49 13.99
C LYS A 25 59.50 -0.41 13.19
N ARG A 26 60.24 0.50 12.52
CA ARG A 26 59.66 1.60 11.75
C ARG A 26 59.10 1.14 10.40
N SER A 27 59.71 0.12 9.77
CA SER A 27 59.26 -0.44 8.48
C SER A 27 57.91 -1.16 8.59
N TRP A 28 57.74 -2.04 9.57
CA TRP A 28 56.48 -2.78 9.80
C TRP A 28 55.31 -1.86 10.16
N SER A 29 55.59 -0.77 10.88
CA SER A 29 54.57 0.21 11.26
C SER A 29 54.03 0.97 10.04
N VAL A 30 54.90 1.32 9.08
CA VAL A 30 54.50 2.00 7.83
C VAL A 30 53.70 1.05 6.91
N LEU A 31 54.12 -0.20 6.81
CA LEU A 31 53.39 -1.23 6.05
C LEU A 31 52.01 -1.52 6.64
N ALA A 32 51.90 -1.64 7.97
CA ALA A 32 50.62 -1.84 8.66
C ALA A 32 49.66 -0.65 8.50
N LEU A 33 50.18 0.59 8.55
CA LEU A 33 49.41 1.80 8.28
C LEU A 33 48.92 1.87 6.82
N GLY A 34 49.78 1.49 5.87
CA GLY A 34 49.42 1.42 4.45
C GLY A 34 48.32 0.38 4.18
N LEU A 35 48.47 -0.82 4.73
CA LEU A 35 47.47 -1.89 4.59
C LEU A 35 46.14 -1.51 5.27
N GLY A 36 46.19 -0.87 6.45
CA GLY A 36 45.02 -0.34 7.14
C GLY A 36 44.29 0.76 6.34
N ALA A 37 45.03 1.67 5.71
CA ALA A 37 44.47 2.70 4.85
C ALA A 37 43.80 2.14 3.58
N VAL A 38 44.39 1.09 2.99
CA VAL A 38 43.80 0.37 1.84
C VAL A 38 42.51 -0.35 2.26
N LEU A 39 42.52 -1.07 3.38
CA LEU A 39 41.33 -1.75 3.90
C LEU A 39 40.21 -0.75 4.25
N ALA A 40 40.55 0.37 4.90
CA ALA A 40 39.58 1.42 5.20
C ALA A 40 38.99 2.04 3.93
N SER A 41 39.80 2.22 2.89
CA SER A 41 39.35 2.75 1.59
C SER A 41 38.43 1.77 0.86
N ILE A 42 38.71 0.46 0.93
CA ILE A 42 37.84 -0.59 0.37
C ILE A 42 36.51 -0.60 1.13
N LEU A 43 36.53 -0.61 2.46
CA LEU A 43 35.31 -0.59 3.28
C LEU A 43 34.46 0.66 3.03
N LEU A 44 35.09 1.82 2.87
CA LEU A 44 34.40 3.06 2.52
C LEU A 44 33.77 2.97 1.13
N ALA A 45 34.53 2.48 0.13
CA ALA A 45 34.02 2.32 -1.23
C ALA A 45 32.85 1.34 -1.31
N THR A 46 32.91 0.20 -0.60
CA THR A 46 31.80 -0.76 -0.55
C THR A 46 30.58 -0.20 0.18
N SER A 47 30.80 0.58 1.24
CA SER A 47 29.72 1.23 1.99
C SER A 47 29.01 2.29 1.12
N VAL A 48 29.79 3.12 0.42
CA VAL A 48 29.24 4.12 -0.53
C VAL A 48 28.51 3.43 -1.67
N ALA A 49 29.08 2.37 -2.27
CA ALA A 49 28.41 1.60 -3.32
C ALA A 49 27.09 0.99 -2.85
N SER A 50 27.07 0.44 -1.62
CA SER A 50 25.85 -0.12 -1.01
C SER A 50 24.80 0.95 -0.77
N LEU A 51 25.19 2.13 -0.27
CA LEU A 51 24.29 3.27 -0.09
C LEU A 51 23.72 3.77 -1.42
N LEU A 52 24.54 3.84 -2.48
CA LEU A 52 24.09 4.22 -3.82
C LEU A 52 23.14 3.17 -4.40
N GLN A 53 23.39 1.88 -4.19
CA GLN A 53 22.49 0.80 -4.62
C GLN A 53 21.15 0.86 -3.88
N ILE A 54 21.16 1.03 -2.56
CA ILE A 54 19.96 1.18 -1.73
C ILE A 54 19.17 2.43 -2.15
N SER A 55 19.83 3.57 -2.30
CA SER A 55 19.21 4.81 -2.76
C SER A 55 18.58 4.67 -4.15
N ASN A 56 19.28 4.03 -5.09
CA ASN A 56 18.78 3.83 -6.45
C ASN A 56 17.68 2.74 -6.52
N HIS A 57 17.65 1.81 -5.56
CA HIS A 57 16.57 0.86 -5.39
C HIS A 57 15.32 1.54 -4.82
N HIS A 58 15.48 2.37 -3.78
CA HIS A 58 14.39 3.22 -3.25
C HIS A 58 13.84 4.16 -4.32
N ALA A 59 14.68 4.90 -5.03
CA ALA A 59 14.23 5.78 -6.12
C ALA A 59 13.44 5.05 -7.21
N ARG A 60 13.72 3.76 -7.45
CA ARG A 60 12.95 2.93 -8.41
C ARG A 60 11.65 2.36 -7.83
N HIS A 61 11.58 2.13 -6.52
CA HIS A 61 10.38 1.63 -5.84
C HIS A 61 9.47 2.75 -5.27
N ASP A 62 9.99 3.96 -5.10
CA ASP A 62 9.28 5.14 -4.60
C ASP A 62 8.47 5.86 -5.69
N VAL A 63 8.51 5.37 -6.94
CA VAL A 63 7.56 5.80 -7.97
C VAL A 63 6.21 5.18 -7.63
N ILE A 64 5.43 5.88 -6.80
CA ILE A 64 4.03 5.54 -6.57
C ILE A 64 3.34 5.50 -7.94
N PRO A 65 2.79 4.35 -8.37
CA PRO A 65 2.13 4.27 -9.66
C PRO A 65 1.01 5.29 -9.74
N ALA A 66 0.88 6.00 -10.86
CA ALA A 66 -0.27 6.87 -11.08
C ALA A 66 -1.57 6.04 -11.03
N ARG A 67 -2.66 6.67 -10.59
CA ARG A 67 -3.97 6.02 -10.63
C ARG A 67 -4.37 5.76 -12.09
N GLN A 68 -4.77 4.53 -12.38
CA GLN A 68 -5.24 4.10 -13.69
C GLN A 68 -6.70 3.67 -13.58
N SER A 69 -7.56 4.29 -14.40
CA SER A 69 -8.95 3.84 -14.58
C SER A 69 -8.99 2.65 -15.53
N LEU A 70 -9.70 1.60 -15.13
CA LEU A 70 -10.05 0.42 -15.92
C LEU A 70 -11.42 0.57 -16.62
N HIS A 71 -11.91 1.82 -16.75
CA HIS A 71 -13.20 2.19 -17.34
C HIS A 71 -14.43 1.89 -16.48
N SER A 72 -15.57 2.45 -16.89
CA SER A 72 -16.88 2.22 -16.27
C SER A 72 -17.71 1.16 -17.02
N CYS A 73 -18.74 0.65 -16.34
CA CYS A 73 -19.63 -0.38 -16.85
C CYS A 73 -20.72 0.12 -17.80
N GLY A 74 -20.71 1.41 -18.14
CA GLY A 74 -21.68 2.00 -19.06
C GLY A 74 -23.04 2.31 -18.43
N PRO A 75 -23.98 2.84 -19.22
CA PRO A 75 -25.17 3.53 -18.70
C PRO A 75 -26.35 2.59 -18.40
N THR A 76 -26.26 1.29 -18.70
CA THR A 76 -27.37 0.34 -18.50
C THR A 76 -26.86 -1.01 -18.00
N ALA A 77 -27.75 -1.80 -17.39
CA ALA A 77 -27.45 -3.17 -16.98
C ALA A 77 -27.07 -4.07 -18.16
N ALA A 78 -27.70 -3.88 -19.33
CA ALA A 78 -27.37 -4.61 -20.55
C ALA A 78 -25.93 -4.34 -20.99
N THR A 79 -25.55 -3.06 -21.13
CA THR A 79 -24.17 -2.67 -21.49
C THR A 79 -23.15 -3.13 -20.44
N ALA A 80 -23.51 -3.11 -19.15
CA ALA A 80 -22.64 -3.61 -18.10
C ALA A 80 -22.33 -5.11 -18.27
N ARG A 81 -23.36 -5.92 -18.54
CA ARG A 81 -23.19 -7.37 -18.80
C ARG A 81 -22.36 -7.63 -20.06
N GLU A 82 -22.61 -6.88 -21.14
CA GLU A 82 -21.81 -6.97 -22.38
C GLU A 82 -20.32 -6.66 -22.14
N ARG A 83 -20.03 -5.76 -21.20
CA ARG A 83 -18.66 -5.40 -20.79
C ARG A 83 -18.05 -6.35 -19.76
N GLY A 84 -18.76 -7.42 -19.36
CA GLY A 84 -18.29 -8.37 -18.36
C GLY A 84 -18.34 -7.85 -16.91
N CYS A 85 -19.05 -6.77 -16.66
CA CYS A 85 -19.20 -6.25 -15.31
C CYS A 85 -20.14 -7.10 -14.45
N HIS A 86 -19.95 -7.00 -13.14
CA HIS A 86 -20.76 -7.67 -12.13
C HIS A 86 -21.58 -6.66 -11.35
N PHE A 87 -22.80 -7.03 -10.98
CA PHE A 87 -23.59 -6.21 -10.08
C PHE A 87 -23.15 -6.47 -8.63
N ASP A 88 -22.53 -5.46 -8.03
CA ASP A 88 -22.22 -5.46 -6.60
C ASP A 88 -23.42 -4.85 -5.86
N HIS A 89 -24.25 -5.72 -5.26
CA HIS A 89 -25.44 -5.30 -4.55
C HIS A 89 -25.11 -4.35 -3.41
N MET A 90 -24.05 -4.63 -2.64
CA MET A 90 -23.64 -3.79 -1.54
C MET A 90 -23.12 -2.44 -2.03
N SER A 91 -22.47 -2.36 -3.19
CA SER A 91 -22.14 -1.07 -3.82
C SER A 91 -23.32 -0.40 -4.53
N ALA A 92 -24.45 -1.12 -4.68
CA ALA A 92 -25.60 -0.75 -5.49
C ALA A 92 -25.18 -0.24 -6.88
N SER A 93 -24.23 -0.92 -7.53
CA SER A 93 -23.67 -0.48 -8.82
C SER A 93 -23.05 -1.63 -9.59
N TRP A 94 -22.98 -1.47 -10.91
CA TRP A 94 -22.22 -2.36 -11.78
C TRP A 94 -20.73 -2.00 -11.71
N VAL A 95 -19.89 -3.00 -11.44
CA VAL A 95 -18.44 -2.84 -11.25
C VAL A 95 -17.65 -3.81 -12.13
N GLN A 96 -16.46 -3.38 -12.54
CA GLN A 96 -15.52 -4.24 -13.28
C GLN A 96 -15.07 -5.42 -12.42
N THR A 97 -14.73 -6.54 -13.06
CA THR A 97 -14.25 -7.76 -12.40
C THR A 97 -13.12 -7.49 -11.42
N ASP A 98 -12.15 -6.65 -11.77
CA ASP A 98 -11.00 -6.35 -10.91
C ASP A 98 -11.38 -5.62 -9.60
N CYS A 99 -12.49 -4.88 -9.61
CA CYS A 99 -13.01 -4.18 -8.42
C CYS A 99 -14.14 -4.94 -7.72
N PHE A 100 -14.52 -6.13 -8.20
CA PHE A 100 -15.61 -6.92 -7.64
C PHE A 100 -15.08 -7.95 -6.63
N ASP A 101 -15.38 -7.74 -5.35
CA ASP A 101 -15.11 -8.73 -4.30
C ASP A 101 -16.36 -9.60 -4.13
N LYS A 102 -16.40 -10.70 -4.91
CA LYS A 102 -17.56 -11.60 -4.98
C LYS A 102 -17.85 -12.23 -3.63
N GLU A 103 -16.81 -12.69 -2.95
CA GLU A 103 -16.91 -13.39 -1.68
C GLU A 103 -17.45 -12.47 -0.58
N LEU A 104 -16.90 -11.26 -0.46
CA LEU A 104 -17.39 -10.24 0.48
C LEU A 104 -18.85 -9.86 0.20
N MET A 105 -19.17 -9.60 -1.08
CA MET A 105 -20.53 -9.19 -1.46
C MET A 105 -21.54 -10.28 -1.11
N HIS A 106 -21.23 -11.54 -1.44
CA HIS A 106 -22.10 -12.68 -1.12
C HIS A 106 -22.30 -12.86 0.39
N GLU A 107 -21.25 -12.69 1.20
CA GLU A 107 -21.32 -12.78 2.66
C GLU A 107 -22.32 -11.76 3.23
N TYR A 108 -22.18 -10.48 2.85
CA TYR A 108 -23.06 -9.40 3.30
C TYR A 108 -24.50 -9.59 2.82
N VAL A 109 -24.69 -9.97 1.55
CA VAL A 109 -26.01 -10.24 0.97
C VAL A 109 -26.68 -11.43 1.68
N HIS A 110 -25.92 -12.49 1.96
CA HIS A 110 -26.44 -13.65 2.67
C HIS A 110 -26.91 -13.26 4.09
N ALA A 111 -26.04 -12.64 4.89
CA ALA A 111 -26.38 -12.17 6.23
C ALA A 111 -27.57 -11.20 6.20
N GLY A 112 -27.59 -10.27 5.23
CA GLY A 112 -28.66 -9.30 5.04
C GLY A 112 -30.04 -9.93 4.80
N PHE A 113 -30.14 -10.89 3.89
CA PHE A 113 -31.42 -11.54 3.60
C PHE A 113 -31.82 -12.60 4.65
N HIS A 114 -30.87 -13.32 5.25
CA HIS A 114 -31.17 -14.45 6.14
C HIS A 114 -31.19 -14.11 7.63
N GLU A 115 -30.33 -13.19 8.08
CA GLU A 115 -30.21 -12.84 9.50
C GLU A 115 -30.90 -11.52 9.82
N ARG A 116 -30.83 -10.56 8.87
CA ARG A 116 -31.36 -9.20 9.03
C ARG A 116 -32.76 -9.01 8.43
N ASN A 117 -33.21 -9.96 7.60
CA ASN A 117 -34.48 -9.90 6.87
C ASN A 117 -34.64 -8.59 6.08
N TRP A 118 -33.60 -8.16 5.36
CA TRP A 118 -33.70 -6.95 4.55
C TRP A 118 -34.85 -7.02 3.55
N THR A 119 -35.53 -5.89 3.44
CA THR A 119 -36.66 -5.69 2.54
C THR A 119 -36.41 -4.45 1.72
N PHE A 120 -36.87 -4.48 0.47
CA PHE A 120 -36.68 -3.40 -0.48
C PHE A 120 -37.99 -3.10 -1.19
N TRP A 121 -38.12 -1.85 -1.64
CA TRP A 121 -39.31 -1.34 -2.32
C TRP A 121 -38.90 -0.54 -3.55
N ARG A 122 -39.74 -0.59 -4.58
CA ARG A 122 -39.63 0.31 -5.71
C ARG A 122 -39.82 1.74 -5.25
N ASP A 123 -39.11 2.66 -5.87
CA ASP A 123 -39.44 4.07 -5.77
C ASP A 123 -40.72 4.34 -6.58
N GLU A 124 -41.74 4.86 -5.90
CA GLU A 124 -42.99 5.33 -6.50
C GLU A 124 -43.14 6.82 -6.11
N ASP A 125 -42.72 7.69 -7.04
CA ASP A 125 -42.72 9.15 -6.88
C ASP A 125 -41.93 9.64 -5.65
N GLY A 126 -40.70 9.13 -5.47
CA GLY A 126 -39.83 9.54 -4.37
C GLY A 126 -40.25 8.97 -3.02
N LYS A 127 -41.00 7.87 -2.99
CA LYS A 127 -41.45 7.16 -1.80
C LYS A 127 -41.35 5.66 -1.99
N ALA A 128 -41.22 4.94 -0.87
CA ALA A 128 -41.26 3.48 -0.88
C ALA A 128 -42.66 2.98 -1.24
N GLY A 129 -42.77 2.31 -2.38
CA GLY A 129 -44.00 1.79 -2.94
C GLY A 129 -44.11 0.27 -2.81
N THR A 130 -44.18 -0.41 -3.95
CA THR A 130 -44.32 -1.87 -4.03
C THR A 130 -43.06 -2.61 -3.57
N ARG A 131 -43.24 -3.64 -2.74
CA ARG A 131 -42.13 -4.49 -2.26
C ARG A 131 -41.53 -5.31 -3.41
N MET A 132 -40.21 -5.37 -3.47
CA MET A 132 -39.45 -6.09 -4.50
C MET A 132 -39.09 -7.51 -4.04
N SER A 133 -38.97 -8.43 -5.00
CA SER A 133 -38.45 -9.78 -4.77
C SER A 133 -36.92 -9.77 -4.70
N LYS A 134 -36.32 -10.79 -4.07
CA LYS A 134 -34.85 -10.94 -4.02
C LYS A 134 -34.23 -10.96 -5.41
N ASP A 135 -34.82 -11.68 -6.36
CA ASP A 135 -34.31 -11.78 -7.73
C ASP A 135 -34.38 -10.44 -8.45
N GLU A 136 -35.45 -9.66 -8.24
CA GLU A 136 -35.59 -8.32 -8.81
C GLU A 136 -34.52 -7.37 -8.27
N ILE A 137 -34.23 -7.43 -6.96
CA ILE A 137 -33.19 -6.63 -6.32
C ILE A 137 -31.80 -7.02 -6.83
N LEU A 138 -31.51 -8.32 -6.90
CA LEU A 138 -30.20 -8.84 -7.32
C LEU A 138 -29.98 -8.79 -8.84
N SER A 139 -31.03 -8.56 -9.63
CA SER A 139 -30.92 -8.36 -11.08
C SER A 139 -30.08 -7.12 -11.44
N GLY A 140 -30.07 -6.11 -10.56
CA GLY A 140 -29.48 -4.80 -10.82
C GLY A 140 -30.18 -4.02 -11.94
N GLU A 141 -31.45 -4.32 -12.23
CA GLU A 141 -32.27 -3.66 -13.26
C GLU A 141 -33.25 -2.65 -12.64
N TRP A 142 -32.73 -1.71 -11.87
CA TRP A 142 -33.51 -0.67 -11.18
C TRP A 142 -32.65 0.56 -10.95
N GLU A 143 -33.20 1.77 -11.07
CA GLU A 143 -32.40 2.99 -10.86
C GLU A 143 -32.44 3.48 -9.41
N VAL A 144 -33.63 3.49 -8.82
CA VAL A 144 -33.87 3.95 -7.44
C VAL A 144 -34.73 2.94 -6.71
N ILE A 145 -34.29 2.54 -5.52
CA ILE A 145 -35.05 1.67 -4.63
C ILE A 145 -34.93 2.18 -3.20
N TRP A 146 -35.87 1.75 -2.35
CA TRP A 146 -35.82 1.95 -0.92
C TRP A 146 -35.44 0.66 -0.20
N ALA A 147 -34.72 0.78 0.90
CA ALA A 147 -34.29 -0.32 1.75
C ALA A 147 -34.46 0.03 3.24
N SER A 148 -34.33 -1.00 4.08
CA SER A 148 -34.24 -0.81 5.52
C SER A 148 -33.04 0.02 5.92
N GLY A 149 -33.17 0.82 6.98
CA GLY A 149 -32.09 1.70 7.40
C GLY A 149 -30.82 0.93 7.78
N ASP A 150 -30.97 -0.26 8.35
CA ASP A 150 -29.85 -1.12 8.70
C ASP A 150 -29.06 -1.64 7.48
N TYR A 151 -29.68 -1.71 6.29
CA TYR A 151 -28.95 -1.95 5.03
C TYR A 151 -27.90 -0.86 4.78
N HIS A 152 -28.23 0.42 5.01
CA HIS A 152 -27.29 1.52 4.77
C HIS A 152 -26.07 1.45 5.69
N TYR A 153 -26.27 0.98 6.93
CA TYR A 153 -25.15 0.71 7.85
C TYR A 153 -24.28 -0.43 7.36
N ALA A 154 -24.88 -1.51 6.87
CA ALA A 154 -24.15 -2.62 6.28
C ALA A 154 -23.40 -2.22 4.99
N HIS A 155 -23.99 -1.39 4.14
CA HIS A 155 -23.32 -0.75 3.00
C HIS A 155 -22.06 0.00 3.44
N CYS A 156 -22.18 0.85 4.47
CA CYS A 156 -21.04 1.59 4.99
C CYS A 156 -19.95 0.68 5.56
N ALA A 157 -20.33 -0.37 6.30
CA ALA A 157 -19.38 -1.35 6.83
C ALA A 157 -18.69 -2.16 5.71
N TYR A 158 -19.43 -2.57 4.68
CA TYR A 158 -18.91 -3.26 3.50
C TYR A 158 -17.83 -2.42 2.79
N PHE A 159 -18.05 -1.11 2.65
CA PHE A 159 -17.07 -0.20 2.03
C PHE A 159 -15.75 -0.16 2.81
N TRP A 160 -15.84 -0.20 4.14
CA TRP A 160 -14.66 -0.26 5.00
C TRP A 160 -13.94 -1.61 4.92
N GLU A 161 -14.68 -2.72 4.96
CA GLU A 161 -14.07 -4.05 4.86
C GLU A 161 -13.42 -4.26 3.48
N LYS A 162 -14.07 -3.83 2.41
CA LYS A 162 -13.52 -3.91 1.05
C LYS A 162 -12.21 -3.12 0.91
N GLN A 163 -12.13 -1.92 1.50
CA GLN A 163 -10.87 -1.17 1.59
C GLN A 163 -9.82 -1.95 2.38
N TRP A 164 -10.17 -2.46 3.56
CA TRP A 164 -9.26 -3.24 4.39
C TRP A 164 -8.70 -4.48 3.68
N ARG A 165 -9.55 -5.25 2.98
CA ARG A 165 -9.12 -6.41 2.18
C ARG A 165 -8.11 -6.01 1.11
N GLN A 166 -8.34 -4.90 0.42
CA GLN A 166 -7.43 -4.38 -0.60
C GLN A 166 -6.10 -3.88 -0.01
N PHE A 167 -6.12 -3.16 1.11
CA PHE A 167 -4.89 -2.74 1.80
C PHE A 167 -4.06 -3.94 2.27
N ARG A 168 -4.73 -4.96 2.81
CA ARG A 168 -4.07 -6.18 3.28
C ARG A 168 -3.46 -6.98 2.14
N ALA A 169 -4.07 -6.98 0.96
CA ALA A 169 -3.61 -7.73 -0.21
C ALA A 169 -2.57 -6.99 -1.06
N GLY A 170 -2.75 -5.68 -1.28
CA GLY A 170 -1.99 -4.89 -2.25
C GLY A 170 -1.04 -3.84 -1.66
N GLY A 171 -1.03 -3.65 -0.33
CA GLY A 171 -0.18 -2.66 0.32
C GLY A 171 -0.51 -1.23 -0.12
N LEU A 172 0.45 -0.56 -0.79
CA LEU A 172 0.31 0.82 -1.26
C LEU A 172 -0.46 0.96 -2.59
N VAL A 173 -0.72 -0.14 -3.30
CA VAL A 173 -1.49 -0.15 -4.55
C VAL A 173 -2.74 -0.99 -4.31
N VAL A 174 -3.91 -0.37 -4.48
CA VAL A 174 -5.20 -1.03 -4.26
C VAL A 174 -6.02 -1.01 -5.55
N THR A 175 -7.00 -1.92 -5.64
CA THR A 175 -7.98 -1.95 -6.74
C THR A 175 -9.36 -1.73 -6.16
N LEU A 176 -9.90 -0.53 -6.35
CA LEU A 176 -11.16 -0.09 -5.76
C LEU A 176 -11.89 0.81 -6.74
N ASP A 177 -13.22 0.81 -6.66
CA ASP A 177 -14.01 1.75 -7.45
C ASP A 177 -13.82 3.19 -6.96
N SER A 178 -14.09 4.13 -7.87
CA SER A 178 -13.92 5.57 -7.64
C SER A 178 -14.75 6.11 -6.48
N ARG A 179 -15.85 5.43 -6.11
CA ARG A 179 -16.73 5.85 -5.01
C ARG A 179 -16.18 5.44 -3.65
N ILE A 180 -15.66 4.23 -3.50
CA ILE A 180 -14.99 3.79 -2.27
C ILE A 180 -13.74 4.65 -2.00
N ARG A 181 -13.02 5.03 -3.06
CA ARG A 181 -11.84 5.90 -2.97
C ARG A 181 -12.17 7.36 -2.68
N PHE A 182 -13.40 7.80 -2.91
CA PHE A 182 -13.75 9.22 -2.80
C PHE A 182 -13.78 9.66 -1.33
N PRO A 183 -12.90 10.60 -0.90
CA PRO A 183 -12.73 10.91 0.52
C PRO A 183 -14.02 11.36 1.21
N HIS A 184 -14.89 12.09 0.51
CA HIS A 184 -16.17 12.50 1.07
C HIS A 184 -17.12 11.33 1.30
N HIS A 185 -17.12 10.33 0.40
CA HIS A 185 -17.94 9.14 0.59
C HIS A 185 -17.38 8.24 1.70
N THR A 186 -16.06 8.05 1.74
CA THR A 186 -15.40 7.35 2.85
C THR A 186 -15.75 8.01 4.17
N LYS A 187 -15.58 9.33 4.28
CA LYS A 187 -15.91 10.12 5.47
C LYS A 187 -17.39 10.02 5.84
N HIS A 188 -18.30 10.04 4.87
CA HIS A 188 -19.72 9.78 5.11
C HIS A 188 -19.93 8.42 5.78
N CYS A 189 -19.37 7.34 5.23
CA CYS A 189 -19.48 6.01 5.82
C CYS A 189 -18.90 5.94 7.25
N ILE A 190 -17.75 6.59 7.49
CA ILE A 190 -17.16 6.71 8.84
C ILE A 190 -18.15 7.38 9.80
N ASP A 191 -18.66 8.54 9.40
CA ASP A 191 -19.54 9.37 10.22
C ASP A 191 -20.88 8.69 10.49
N PHE A 192 -21.39 7.96 9.49
CA PHE A 192 -22.64 7.23 9.57
C PHE A 192 -22.56 6.08 10.58
N VAL A 193 -21.48 5.29 10.54
CA VAL A 193 -21.29 4.14 11.45
C VAL A 193 -20.92 4.58 12.87
N ARG A 194 -20.13 5.65 13.05
CA ARG A 194 -19.68 6.09 14.39
C ARG A 194 -20.77 6.73 15.24
N ALA A 195 -21.88 7.16 14.64
CA ALA A 195 -22.98 7.84 15.33
C ALA A 195 -24.33 7.27 14.86
N PRO A 196 -24.69 6.04 15.29
CA PRO A 196 -25.88 5.37 14.80
C PRO A 196 -27.18 6.08 15.20
N ASN A 197 -28.10 6.23 14.25
CA ASN A 197 -29.46 6.72 14.49
C ASN A 197 -30.42 5.53 14.56
N ILE A 198 -30.89 5.19 15.76
CA ILE A 198 -31.74 4.01 16.00
C ILE A 198 -33.07 4.08 15.24
N THR A 199 -33.70 5.26 15.17
CA THR A 199 -34.95 5.45 14.42
C THR A 199 -34.74 5.21 12.93
N TYR A 200 -33.61 5.68 12.39
CA TYR A 200 -33.26 5.41 11.00
C TYR A 200 -33.04 3.92 10.76
N ILE A 201 -32.22 3.26 11.59
CA ILE A 201 -31.88 1.83 11.49
C ILE A 201 -33.13 0.95 11.49
N GLN A 202 -34.09 1.24 12.37
CA GLN A 202 -35.34 0.48 12.51
C GLN A 202 -36.35 0.81 11.40
N GLY A 203 -36.14 1.90 10.66
CA GLY A 203 -36.98 2.29 9.54
C GLY A 203 -36.98 1.20 8.47
N LYS A 204 -38.16 0.68 8.14
CA LYS A 204 -38.29 -0.36 7.13
C LYS A 204 -37.88 0.17 5.76
N ALA A 205 -38.22 1.41 5.40
CA ALA A 205 -37.87 1.99 4.11
C ALA A 205 -37.25 3.38 4.27
N SER A 206 -36.24 3.50 5.15
CA SER A 206 -35.59 4.78 5.48
C SER A 206 -34.35 5.08 4.63
N SER A 207 -33.84 4.10 3.89
CA SER A 207 -32.67 4.26 3.02
C SER A 207 -33.08 4.29 1.55
N MET A 208 -32.86 5.42 0.89
CA MET A 208 -32.98 5.54 -0.57
C MET A 208 -31.63 5.18 -1.21
N ILE A 209 -31.65 4.29 -2.19
CA ILE A 209 -30.48 3.78 -2.88
C ILE A 209 -30.59 4.18 -4.35
N HIS A 210 -29.53 4.77 -4.89
CA HIS A 210 -29.42 5.11 -6.31
C HIS A 210 -28.35 4.25 -6.99
N GLN A 211 -28.74 3.52 -8.01
CA GLN A 211 -27.81 2.86 -8.91
C GLN A 211 -27.17 3.90 -9.81
N ARG A 212 -25.89 4.20 -9.60
CA ARG A 212 -25.15 5.22 -10.36
C ARG A 212 -24.56 4.64 -11.64
N PHE A 213 -25.41 4.27 -12.59
CA PHE A 213 -25.00 3.67 -13.86
C PHE A 213 -23.88 4.47 -14.55
N GLY A 214 -22.82 3.77 -14.94
CA GLY A 214 -21.73 4.33 -15.74
C GLY A 214 -20.84 5.35 -15.04
N LEU A 215 -21.13 5.72 -13.78
CA LEU A 215 -20.37 6.73 -13.03
C LEU A 215 -19.27 6.13 -12.16
N LEU A 216 -19.35 4.84 -11.82
CA LEU A 216 -18.29 4.16 -11.09
C LEU A 216 -17.22 3.68 -12.07
N GLU A 217 -15.99 4.14 -11.84
CA GLU A 217 -14.80 3.65 -12.52
C GLU A 217 -14.06 2.71 -11.59
N CYS A 218 -13.54 1.60 -12.12
CA CYS A 218 -12.60 0.77 -11.37
C CYS A 218 -11.21 1.38 -11.48
N VAL A 219 -10.51 1.59 -10.35
CA VAL A 219 -9.22 2.29 -10.33
C VAL A 219 -8.16 1.47 -9.62
N ILE A 220 -7.03 1.26 -10.29
CA ILE A 220 -5.82 0.67 -9.73
C ILE A 220 -4.83 1.79 -9.40
N GLY A 221 -4.20 1.71 -8.23
CA GLY A 221 -3.19 2.68 -7.81
C GLY A 221 -3.25 2.98 -6.32
N PRO A 222 -2.48 3.97 -5.84
CA PRO A 222 -2.54 4.43 -4.45
C PRO A 222 -3.96 4.88 -4.09
N MET A 223 -4.29 4.80 -2.80
CA MET A 223 -5.54 5.35 -2.28
C MET A 223 -5.69 6.81 -2.64
#